data_AF-A0A848KQA8-F1
#
_entry.id   AF-A0A848KQA8-F1
#
_cell.length_a   1.000
_cell.length_b   1.000
_cell.length_c   1.000
_cell.angle_alpha   90.00
_cell.angle_beta   90.00
_cell.angle_gamma   90.00
#
_symmetry.space_group_name_H-M   'P 1'
#
loop_
_entity.id
_entity.type
_entity.pdbx_description
1 polymer ?
#
loop_
_entity_poly.entity_id
_entity_poly.type
_entity_poly.pdbx_seq_one_letter_code
_entity_poly.pdbx_strand_id
1 'polypeptide(L)'
;MTSWFRRGRRGSDNSDARPSTPDADGGTGLGEDSPAELNRLVTELVWYVNAHAGRLPNRAVVTSRYICDLLTATIATADTRPLDVYAVISVKAIAADYARTSLATYLAAAQSLSGSGSPRGGTDPNAALLDEQLGLLWDSAAEVFTAAKSRDLDALRTQGNFLRTKFSRSDLQL
;
A
#
# COMPACT_ATOMS: atom_id res chain seq x y z
N MET A 1 -36.03 50.07 13.78
CA MET A 1 -37.44 49.61 13.81
C MET A 1 -38.02 49.70 12.41
N THR A 2 -38.16 48.54 11.78
CA THR A 2 -39.24 48.09 10.87
C THR A 2 -39.63 48.89 9.62
N SER A 3 -39.44 48.27 8.44
CA SER A 3 -40.38 48.15 7.29
C SER A 3 -39.60 47.94 5.98
N TRP A 4 -39.25 46.73 5.54
CA TRP A 4 -40.06 45.73 4.82
C TRP A 4 -40.68 46.17 3.46
N PHE A 5 -40.11 45.60 2.39
CA PHE A 5 -40.68 45.13 1.11
C PHE A 5 -41.33 46.05 0.05
N ARG A 6 -40.69 46.08 -1.14
CA ARG A 6 -41.25 45.73 -2.47
C ARG A 6 -40.09 45.31 -3.39
N ARG A 7 -39.95 44.03 -3.74
CA ARG A 7 -40.61 43.28 -4.83
C ARG A 7 -40.09 43.65 -6.24
N GLY A 8 -39.19 42.82 -6.75
CA GLY A 8 -39.06 42.49 -8.17
C GLY A 8 -39.09 40.96 -8.31
N ARG A 9 -40.18 40.42 -8.84
CA ARG A 9 -40.44 38.99 -9.05
C ARG A 9 -40.55 38.76 -10.56
N ARG A 10 -39.79 37.80 -11.09
CA ARG A 10 -40.01 36.95 -12.29
C ARG A 10 -38.84 35.94 -12.24
N GLY A 11 -39.01 34.63 -12.02
CA GLY A 11 -39.86 33.66 -12.75
C GLY A 11 -39.28 33.53 -14.16
N SER A 12 -38.82 32.41 -14.71
CA SER A 12 -38.96 30.95 -14.56
C SER A 12 -37.85 30.37 -15.49
N ASP A 13 -37.11 29.31 -15.22
CA ASP A 13 -37.41 27.86 -15.34
C ASP A 13 -36.12 27.17 -14.86
N ASN A 14 -36.11 26.41 -13.77
CA ASN A 14 -36.53 25.02 -13.62
C ASN A 14 -35.85 24.01 -14.56
N SER A 15 -35.21 23.05 -13.90
CA SER A 15 -35.04 21.63 -14.28
C SER A 15 -34.20 21.29 -15.51
N ASP A 16 -32.89 21.08 -15.28
CA ASP A 16 -32.27 19.76 -15.56
C ASP A 16 -30.86 19.60 -14.94
N ALA A 17 -30.69 20.03 -13.68
CA ALA A 17 -29.51 19.62 -12.91
C ALA A 17 -29.72 18.18 -12.46
N ARG A 18 -29.44 17.22 -13.35
CA ARG A 18 -29.16 15.85 -12.93
C ARG A 18 -28.13 15.93 -11.80
N PRO A 19 -28.29 15.22 -10.67
CA PRO A 19 -27.20 15.06 -9.74
C PRO A 19 -26.06 14.43 -10.52
N SER A 20 -24.98 15.19 -10.75
CA SER A 20 -23.74 14.67 -11.28
C SER A 20 -23.39 13.48 -10.42
N THR A 21 -23.54 12.28 -10.99
CA THR A 21 -23.01 11.07 -10.39
C THR A 21 -21.54 11.38 -10.17
N PRO A 22 -20.99 11.29 -8.94
CA PRO A 22 -19.56 11.38 -8.78
C PRO A 22 -18.98 10.37 -9.75
N ASP A 23 -18.10 10.83 -10.63
CA ASP A 23 -17.39 9.95 -11.53
C ASP A 23 -16.88 8.79 -10.69
N ALA A 24 -17.43 7.61 -10.98
CA ALA A 24 -16.82 6.38 -10.57
C ALA A 24 -15.53 6.31 -11.39
N ASP A 25 -14.48 7.01 -10.91
CA ASP A 25 -13.09 6.63 -11.11
C ASP A 25 -12.91 5.29 -10.38
N GLY A 26 -13.59 4.27 -10.93
CA GLY A 26 -13.34 2.88 -10.70
C GLY A 26 -11.97 2.61 -11.28
N GLY A 27 -10.97 2.77 -10.42
CA GLY A 27 -9.57 2.48 -10.67
C GLY A 27 -9.41 1.20 -11.48
N THR A 28 -8.97 1.38 -12.72
CA THR A 28 -8.67 0.28 -13.64
C THR A 28 -7.40 0.63 -14.43
N GLY A 29 -6.26 0.30 -13.83
CA GLY A 29 -5.18 -0.40 -14.55
C GLY A 29 -4.13 0.38 -15.34
N LEU A 30 -4.24 1.70 -15.52
CA LEU A 30 -3.27 2.48 -16.32
C LEU A 30 -2.67 3.72 -15.62
N GLY A 31 -2.92 3.90 -14.32
CA GLY A 31 -2.40 5.02 -13.53
C GLY A 31 -1.16 4.66 -12.70
N GLU A 32 -0.59 5.69 -12.06
CA GLU A 32 0.55 5.58 -11.11
C GLU A 32 0.31 4.62 -9.93
N ASP A 33 -0.95 4.23 -9.73
CA ASP A 33 -1.40 3.37 -8.64
C ASP A 33 -1.81 1.97 -9.15
N SER A 34 -1.49 1.65 -10.41
CA SER A 34 -1.77 0.34 -11.00
C SER A 34 -0.88 -0.76 -10.38
N PRO A 35 -1.35 -2.02 -10.30
CA PRO A 35 -0.53 -3.14 -9.85
C PRO A 35 0.78 -3.30 -10.62
N ALA A 36 0.80 -2.98 -11.92
CA ALA A 36 2.00 -3.01 -12.75
C ALA A 36 3.03 -1.97 -12.28
N GLU A 37 2.58 -0.75 -11.98
CA GLU A 37 3.44 0.31 -11.47
C GLU A 37 3.96 0.01 -10.06
N LEU A 38 3.10 -0.52 -9.17
CA LEU A 38 3.53 -0.96 -7.85
C LEU A 38 4.60 -2.06 -7.94
N ASN A 39 4.44 -3.03 -8.85
CA ASN A 39 5.45 -4.07 -9.10
C ASN A 39 6.76 -3.48 -9.63
N ARG A 40 6.70 -2.45 -10.47
CA ARG A 40 7.88 -1.71 -10.96
C ARG A 40 8.65 -1.11 -9.77
N LEU A 41 7.95 -0.41 -8.87
CA LEU A 41 8.56 0.18 -7.67
C LEU A 41 9.22 -0.87 -6.75
N VAL A 42 8.54 -1.99 -6.51
CA VAL A 42 9.11 -3.08 -5.70
C VAL A 42 10.33 -3.70 -6.39
N THR A 43 10.30 -3.85 -7.72
CA THR A 43 11.44 -4.34 -8.51
C THR A 43 12.63 -3.39 -8.41
N GLU A 44 12.40 -2.08 -8.47
CA GLU A 44 13.45 -1.07 -8.29
C GLU A 44 14.07 -1.13 -6.90
N LEU A 45 13.25 -1.31 -5.85
CA LEU A 45 13.76 -1.50 -4.49
C LEU A 45 14.60 -2.78 -4.38
N VAL A 46 14.14 -3.89 -4.98
CA VAL A 46 14.90 -5.14 -5.07
C VAL A 46 16.27 -4.94 -5.72
N TRP A 47 16.31 -4.25 -6.86
CA TRP A 47 17.57 -3.95 -7.55
C TRP A 47 18.47 -3.08 -6.70
N TYR A 48 17.91 -2.08 -6.03
CA TYR A 48 18.65 -1.21 -5.13
C TYR A 48 19.28 -1.97 -3.96
N VAL A 49 18.51 -2.83 -3.29
CA VAL A 49 19.02 -3.70 -2.21
C VAL A 49 20.15 -4.58 -2.71
N ASN A 50 19.96 -5.25 -3.85
CA ASN A 50 20.95 -6.17 -4.42
C ASN A 50 22.23 -5.44 -4.84
N ALA A 51 22.13 -4.26 -5.46
CA ALA A 51 23.27 -3.46 -5.89
C ALA A 51 24.13 -2.98 -4.70
N HIS A 52 23.53 -2.85 -3.52
CA HIS A 52 24.20 -2.37 -2.31
C HIS A 52 24.43 -3.46 -1.25
N ALA A 53 24.10 -4.72 -1.52
CA ALA A 53 24.14 -5.80 -0.54
C ALA A 53 25.51 -5.96 0.16
N GLY A 54 26.62 -5.78 -0.58
CA GLY A 54 27.98 -5.86 -0.01
C GLY A 54 28.35 -4.72 0.94
N ARG A 55 27.51 -3.68 1.05
CA ARG A 55 27.73 -2.50 1.90
C ARG A 55 26.64 -2.33 2.96
N LEU A 56 25.64 -3.21 2.95
CA LEU A 56 24.56 -3.22 3.94
C LEU A 56 24.85 -4.29 5.00
N PRO A 57 24.39 -4.12 6.25
CA PRO A 57 24.39 -5.19 7.23
C PRO A 57 23.62 -6.39 6.68
N ASN A 58 24.13 -7.61 6.87
CA ASN A 58 23.50 -8.83 6.35
C ASN A 58 22.03 -8.95 6.73
N ARG A 59 21.70 -8.63 8.00
CA ARG A 59 20.33 -8.65 8.49
C ARG A 59 19.45 -7.63 7.76
N ALA A 60 19.95 -6.43 7.50
CA ALA A 60 19.22 -5.42 6.73
C ALA A 60 18.89 -5.89 5.31
N VAL A 61 19.85 -6.54 4.63
CA VAL A 61 19.60 -7.13 3.30
C VAL A 61 18.45 -8.14 3.35
N VAL A 62 18.50 -9.07 4.31
CA VAL A 62 17.48 -10.11 4.48
C VAL A 62 16.11 -9.50 4.80
N THR A 63 16.03 -8.58 5.77
CA THR A 63 14.77 -7.93 6.15
C THR A 63 14.19 -7.13 4.98
N SER A 64 15.01 -6.38 4.24
CA SER A 64 14.55 -5.66 3.03
C SER A 64 14.02 -6.60 1.95
N ARG A 65 14.64 -7.78 1.77
CA ARG A 65 14.14 -8.80 0.85
C ARG A 65 12.77 -9.34 1.29
N TYR A 66 12.60 -9.64 2.58
CA TYR A 66 11.31 -10.07 3.11
C TYR A 66 10.21 -9.01 2.93
N ILE A 67 10.53 -7.74 3.13
CA ILE A 67 9.60 -6.64 2.83
C ILE A 67 9.20 -6.68 1.35
N CYS A 68 10.17 -6.75 0.42
CA CYS A 68 9.88 -6.80 -1.02
C CYS A 68 8.99 -7.99 -1.40
N ASP A 69 9.25 -9.16 -0.81
CA ASP A 69 8.48 -10.37 -1.06
C ASP A 69 7.03 -10.23 -0.54
N LEU A 70 6.82 -9.63 0.64
CA LEU A 70 5.49 -9.32 1.18
C LEU A 70 4.72 -8.30 0.34
N LEU A 71 5.40 -7.24 -0.13
CA LEU A 71 4.78 -6.25 -1.01
C LEU A 71 4.37 -6.89 -2.34
N THR A 72 5.23 -7.72 -2.93
CA THR A 72 4.92 -8.48 -4.15
C THR A 72 3.72 -9.40 -3.93
N ALA A 73 3.69 -10.12 -2.81
CA ALA A 73 2.57 -11.00 -2.46
C ALA A 73 1.26 -10.24 -2.22
N THR A 74 1.34 -9.02 -1.68
CA THR A 74 0.19 -8.11 -1.53
C THR A 74 -0.31 -7.68 -2.90
N ILE A 75 0.57 -7.22 -3.78
CA ILE A 75 0.17 -6.78 -5.13
C ILE A 75 -0.45 -7.94 -5.91
N ALA A 76 0.06 -9.17 -5.74
CA ALA A 76 -0.49 -10.36 -6.41
C ALA A 76 -1.95 -10.68 -6.02
N THR A 77 -2.48 -10.15 -4.91
CA THR A 77 -3.93 -10.29 -4.63
C THR A 77 -4.80 -9.49 -5.59
N ALA A 78 -4.21 -8.52 -6.30
CA ALA A 78 -4.86 -7.73 -7.35
C ALA A 78 -5.44 -8.58 -8.49
N ASP A 79 -4.82 -9.72 -8.78
CA ASP A 79 -5.23 -10.65 -9.84
C ASP A 79 -6.64 -11.21 -9.61
N THR A 80 -7.03 -11.36 -8.34
CA THR A 80 -8.35 -11.84 -7.95
C THR A 80 -9.33 -10.71 -7.63
N ARG A 81 -8.83 -9.59 -7.11
CA ARG A 81 -9.65 -8.46 -6.68
C ARG A 81 -8.81 -7.17 -6.65
N PRO A 82 -9.35 -6.01 -7.06
CA PRO A 82 -8.64 -4.74 -6.92
C PRO A 82 -8.15 -4.51 -5.49
N LEU A 83 -6.90 -4.04 -5.39
CA LEU A 83 -6.34 -3.57 -4.13
C LEU A 83 -7.18 -2.40 -3.60
N ASP A 84 -7.36 -2.35 -2.29
CA ASP A 84 -7.96 -1.17 -1.69
C ASP A 84 -6.96 0.00 -1.63
N VAL A 85 -7.50 1.20 -1.46
CA VAL A 85 -6.71 2.44 -1.43
C VAL A 85 -5.62 2.40 -0.36
N TYR A 86 -5.89 1.79 0.80
CA TYR A 86 -4.90 1.68 1.87
C TYR A 86 -3.74 0.76 1.46
N ALA A 87 -4.02 -0.39 0.85
CA ALA A 87 -2.99 -1.29 0.35
C ALA A 87 -2.14 -0.64 -0.75
N VAL A 88 -2.76 0.08 -1.69
CA VAL A 88 -2.06 0.84 -2.74
C VAL A 88 -1.10 1.88 -2.14
N ILE A 89 -1.62 2.74 -1.25
CA ILE A 89 -0.82 3.81 -0.63
C ILE A 89 0.31 3.22 0.20
N SER A 90 0.05 2.18 1.00
CA SER A 90 1.05 1.56 1.86
C SER A 90 2.16 0.89 1.04
N VAL A 91 1.82 0.14 -0.01
CA VAL A 91 2.82 -0.48 -0.89
C VAL A 91 3.69 0.59 -1.54
N LYS A 92 3.08 1.65 -2.10
CA LYS A 92 3.80 2.76 -2.73
C LYS A 92 4.73 3.48 -1.75
N ALA A 93 4.23 3.83 -0.57
CA ALA A 93 5.00 4.54 0.46
C ALA A 93 6.18 3.70 0.97
N ILE A 94 5.96 2.41 1.25
CA ILE A 94 7.05 1.52 1.71
C ILE A 94 8.10 1.36 0.61
N ALA A 95 7.70 1.06 -0.63
CA ALA A 95 8.63 0.74 -1.71
C ALA A 95 9.42 1.96 -2.23
N ALA A 96 8.73 3.06 -2.50
CA ALA A 96 9.32 4.22 -3.17
C ALA A 96 9.97 5.22 -2.21
N ASP A 97 9.47 5.30 -0.97
CA ASP A 97 9.94 6.29 0.01
C ASP A 97 10.63 5.63 1.19
N TYR A 98 9.90 5.02 2.13
CA TYR A 98 10.47 4.69 3.43
C TYR A 98 11.62 3.69 3.39
N ALA A 99 11.45 2.53 2.74
CA ALA A 99 12.52 1.54 2.68
C ALA A 99 13.73 2.07 1.90
N ARG A 100 13.48 2.76 0.77
CA ARG A 100 14.53 3.33 -0.06
C ARG A 100 15.31 4.41 0.68
N THR A 101 14.62 5.34 1.33
CA THR A 101 15.20 6.45 2.09
C THR A 101 15.99 5.94 3.30
N SER A 102 15.49 4.95 4.05
CA SER A 102 16.22 4.33 5.16
C SER A 102 17.54 3.70 4.71
N LEU A 103 17.51 2.89 3.64
CA LEU A 103 18.71 2.25 3.10
C LEU A 103 19.70 3.28 2.53
N ALA A 104 19.23 4.28 1.79
CA ALA A 104 20.06 5.35 1.25
C ALA A 104 20.74 6.18 2.34
N THR A 105 19.99 6.53 3.39
CA THR A 105 20.49 7.29 4.53
C THR A 105 21.58 6.52 5.27
N TYR A 106 21.38 5.23 5.52
CA TYR A 106 22.42 4.38 6.10
C TYR A 106 23.68 4.33 5.23
N LEU A 107 23.53 4.09 3.92
CA LEU A 107 24.66 4.00 2.99
C LEU A 107 25.43 5.32 2.90
N ALA A 108 24.75 6.47 3.00
CA ALA A 108 25.39 7.78 3.06
C ALA A 108 26.17 7.95 4.36
N ALA A 109 25.59 7.58 5.51
CA ALA A 109 26.26 7.65 6.81
C ALA A 109 27.50 6.73 6.87
N ALA A 110 27.39 5.49 6.37
CA ALA A 110 28.48 4.51 6.35
C ALA A 110 29.67 4.98 5.49
N GLN A 111 29.43 5.72 4.41
CA GLN A 111 30.50 6.31 3.59
C GLN A 111 31.30 7.36 4.35
N SER A 112 30.61 8.24 5.10
CA SER A 112 31.26 9.27 5.91
C SER A 112 32.14 8.66 7.01
N LEU A 113 31.71 7.55 7.61
CA LEU A 113 32.46 6.83 8.65
C LEU A 113 33.68 6.07 8.11
N SER A 114 33.64 5.58 6.87
CA SER A 114 34.74 4.83 6.27
C SER A 114 36.02 5.67 6.09
N GLY A 115 35.90 7.00 6.03
CA GLY A 115 37.03 7.93 5.99
C GLY A 115 37.63 8.25 7.38
N SER A 116 36.87 8.02 8.45
CA SER A 116 37.26 8.28 9.84
C SER A 116 37.40 6.95 10.57
N GLY A 117 38.61 6.36 10.58
CA GLY A 117 38.93 5.04 11.13
C GLY A 117 37.86 4.39 12.02
N SER A 118 37.26 3.30 11.51
CA SER A 118 36.15 2.59 12.15
C SER A 118 36.41 2.31 13.65
N PRO A 119 35.41 2.47 14.54
CA PRO A 119 35.53 2.07 15.93
C PRO A 119 35.90 0.59 16.02
N ARG A 120 37.10 0.29 16.52
CA ARG A 120 37.56 -1.09 16.74
C ARG A 120 36.75 -1.70 17.89
N GLY A 121 35.78 -2.57 17.55
CA GLY A 121 35.17 -3.52 18.49
C GLY A 121 33.76 -3.21 19.00
N GLY A 122 33.06 -2.20 18.46
CA GLY A 122 31.67 -1.87 18.82
C GLY A 122 30.66 -2.16 17.72
N THR A 123 29.41 -2.43 18.09
CA THR A 123 28.25 -2.48 17.17
C THR A 123 28.09 -1.12 16.47
N ASP A 124 27.98 -1.10 15.14
CA ASP A 124 27.67 0.11 14.38
C ASP A 124 26.28 0.65 14.81
N PRO A 125 26.20 1.81 15.49
CA PRO A 125 24.92 2.33 15.98
C PRO A 125 23.96 2.65 14.83
N ASN A 126 24.47 3.00 13.64
CA ASN A 126 23.64 3.24 12.48
C ASN A 126 23.02 1.94 11.95
N ALA A 127 23.71 0.81 12.09
CA ALA A 127 23.19 -0.49 11.69
C ALA A 127 22.03 -0.94 12.60
N ALA A 128 22.11 -0.63 13.90
CA ALA A 128 21.02 -0.91 14.85
C ALA A 128 19.78 -0.06 14.54
N LEU A 129 19.94 1.22 14.25
CA LEU A 129 18.84 2.11 13.86
C LEU A 129 18.21 1.68 12.53
N LEU A 130 19.02 1.27 11.54
CA LEU A 130 18.51 0.72 10.30
C LEU A 130 17.69 -0.56 10.55
N ASP A 131 18.15 -1.45 11.42
CA ASP A 131 17.43 -2.68 11.76
C ASP A 131 16.07 -2.40 12.38
N GLU A 132 15.99 -1.44 13.30
CA GLU A 132 14.72 -1.01 13.91
C GLU A 132 13.75 -0.45 12.86
N GLN A 133 14.22 0.43 11.98
CA GLN A 133 13.40 0.99 10.90
C GLN A 133 12.89 -0.08 9.94
N LEU A 134 13.75 -1.01 9.53
CA LEU A 134 13.34 -2.12 8.67
C LEU A 134 12.39 -3.08 9.38
N GLY A 135 12.52 -3.26 10.70
CA GLY A 135 11.57 -4.01 11.52
C GLY A 135 10.16 -3.40 11.46
N LEU A 136 10.05 -2.08 11.67
CA LEU A 136 8.76 -1.37 11.58
C LEU A 136 8.14 -1.47 10.18
N LEU A 137 8.96 -1.38 9.12
CA LEU A 137 8.48 -1.51 7.74
C LEU A 137 8.05 -2.95 7.41
N TRP A 138 8.73 -3.94 7.99
CA TRP A 138 8.31 -5.34 7.87
C TRP A 138 6.95 -5.57 8.54
N ASP A 139 6.78 -5.12 9.78
CA ASP A 139 5.52 -5.26 10.50
C ASP A 139 4.37 -4.60 9.71
N SER A 140 4.58 -3.37 9.22
CA SER A 140 3.61 -2.67 8.38
C SER A 140 3.28 -3.42 7.08
N ALA A 141 4.28 -3.95 6.37
CA ALA A 141 4.05 -4.74 5.16
C ALA A 141 3.27 -6.04 5.45
N ALA A 142 3.53 -6.68 6.59
CA ALA A 142 2.83 -7.88 7.03
C ALA A 142 1.36 -7.59 7.40
N GLU A 143 1.10 -6.46 8.06
CA GLU A 143 -0.26 -5.99 8.36
C GLU A 143 -1.06 -5.72 7.08
N VAL A 144 -0.48 -5.01 6.12
CA VAL A 144 -1.10 -4.72 4.82
C VAL A 144 -1.41 -6.03 4.07
N PHE A 145 -0.47 -6.96 4.01
CA PHE A 145 -0.68 -8.27 3.40
C PHE A 145 -1.82 -9.05 4.08
N THR A 146 -1.84 -9.06 5.41
CA THR A 146 -2.87 -9.74 6.20
C THR A 146 -4.25 -9.14 5.94
N ALA A 147 -4.34 -7.81 5.85
CA ALA A 147 -5.58 -7.10 5.54
C ALA A 147 -6.06 -7.37 4.10
N ALA A 148 -5.14 -7.45 3.13
CA ALA A 148 -5.48 -7.82 1.76
C ALA A 148 -6.04 -9.26 1.70
N LYS A 149 -5.40 -10.20 2.39
CA LYS A 149 -5.83 -11.62 2.41
C LYS A 149 -7.13 -11.85 3.17
N SER A 150 -7.37 -11.16 4.29
CA SER A 150 -8.61 -11.36 5.06
C SER A 150 -9.86 -11.00 4.26
N ARG A 151 -9.77 -9.97 3.40
CA ARG A 151 -10.83 -9.58 2.48
C ARG A 151 -11.18 -10.67 1.46
N ASP A 152 -10.20 -11.44 1.00
CA ASP A 152 -10.44 -12.57 0.09
C ASP A 152 -11.22 -13.69 0.80
N LEU A 153 -10.86 -13.98 2.05
CA LEU A 153 -11.53 -15.00 2.85
C LEU A 153 -12.99 -14.63 3.16
N ASP A 154 -13.27 -13.36 3.44
CA ASP A 154 -14.64 -12.90 3.70
C ASP A 154 -15.52 -12.94 2.45
N ALA A 155 -14.94 -12.69 1.26
CA ALA A 155 -15.63 -12.85 -0.02
C ALA A 155 -16.00 -14.33 -0.25
N LEU A 156 -15.07 -15.26 -0.03
CA LEU A 156 -15.32 -16.70 -0.17
C LEU A 156 -16.39 -17.20 0.81
N ARG A 157 -16.36 -16.74 2.07
CA ARG A 157 -17.38 -17.08 3.07
C ARG A 157 -18.76 -16.59 2.66
N THR A 158 -18.85 -15.35 2.15
CA THR A 158 -20.11 -14.78 1.66
C THR A 158 -20.68 -15.58 0.50
N GLN A 159 -19.84 -15.97 -0.47
CA GLN A 159 -20.25 -16.81 -1.58
C GLN A 159 -20.73 -18.20 -1.11
N GLY A 160 -20.01 -18.84 -0.18
CA GLY A 160 -20.40 -20.13 0.38
C GLY A 160 -21.76 -20.08 1.10
N ASN A 161 -22.02 -19.01 1.87
CA ASN A 161 -23.30 -18.79 2.52
C ASN A 161 -24.43 -18.60 1.49
N PHE A 162 -24.19 -17.81 0.44
CA PHE A 162 -25.16 -17.64 -0.64
C PHE A 162 -25.48 -18.97 -1.34
N LEU A 163 -24.47 -19.76 -1.70
CA LEU A 163 -24.66 -21.07 -2.33
C LEU A 163 -25.45 -22.02 -1.43
N ARG A 164 -25.11 -22.07 -0.13
CA ARG A 164 -25.86 -22.85 0.85
C ARG A 164 -27.32 -22.39 0.91
N THR A 165 -27.60 -21.10 1.09
CA THR A 165 -28.98 -20.59 1.10
C THR A 165 -29.73 -20.89 -0.20
N LYS A 166 -29.09 -20.75 -1.36
CA LYS A 166 -29.72 -20.94 -2.67
C LYS A 166 -30.06 -22.40 -2.97
N PHE A 167 -29.19 -23.34 -2.61
CA PHE A 167 -29.35 -24.75 -2.94
C PHE A 167 -29.90 -25.60 -1.80
N SER A 168 -29.68 -25.24 -0.52
CA SER A 168 -30.21 -25.99 0.62
C SER A 168 -31.66 -25.64 0.98
N ARG A 169 -32.22 -24.53 0.44
CA ARG A 169 -33.66 -24.24 0.51
C ARG A 169 -34.43 -24.69 -0.73
N SER A 170 -33.76 -25.28 -1.72
CA SER A 170 -34.41 -25.74 -2.95
C SER A 170 -34.88 -27.20 -2.90
N ASP A 171 -34.67 -27.90 -1.79
CA ASP A 171 -35.08 -29.31 -1.57
C ASP A 171 -36.38 -29.47 -0.75
N LEU A 172 -37.15 -28.39 -0.55
CA LEU A 172 -38.31 -28.39 0.33
C LEU A 172 -39.58 -27.88 -0.35
N GLN A 173 -39.84 -28.31 -1.59
CA GLN A 173 -41.20 -28.42 -2.15
C GLN A 173 -41.20 -29.45 -3.28
N LEU A 174 -41.51 -30.72 -2.96
CA LEU A 174 -42.23 -31.66 -3.82
C LEU A 174 -43.00 -32.62 -2.91
#